data_AF-A0A927VAP0-F1
#
_entry.id   AF-A0A927VAP0-F1
#
_cell.length_a   1.000
_cell.length_b   1.000
_cell.length_c   1.000
_cell.angle_alpha   90.00
_cell.angle_beta   90.00
_cell.angle_gamma   90.00
#
_symmetry.space_group_name_H-M   'P 1'
#
loop_
_entity.id
_entity.type
_entity.pdbx_description
1 polymer ?
#
loop_
_entity_poly.entity_id
_entity_poly.type
_entity_poly.pdbx_seq_one_letter_code
_entity_poly.pdbx_strand_id
1 'polypeptide(L)'
;MKFDNIYFINGTAYAGKSTMVKLLAEKHNGIACEENYHDSLMADLDKSEFPSLTYTRDLENWSDFIRRTPDEYEAWIKGCEKECTILELRILEELSKQDKKVFVDTNIPVDVLREISDEEHVLIMLAAPDISVTRFFERPDKEKQFLYQLLLKEDEPNKAIENFRECLRRINSKENYDNFLNSGFNVILRDEKRTIEETLLLVEKAFGLTK
;
A
#
# COMPACT_ATOMS: atom_id res chain seq x y z
N MET A 1 -12.97 16.99 -6.06
CA MET A 1 -11.79 17.68 -5.50
C MET A 1 -10.60 17.19 -6.29
N LYS A 2 -9.67 18.04 -6.70
CA LYS A 2 -8.48 17.65 -7.45
C LYS A 2 -7.24 18.26 -6.81
N PHE A 3 -6.17 17.49 -6.68
CA PHE A 3 -4.95 17.88 -5.99
C PHE A 3 -3.85 18.28 -6.98
N ASP A 4 -3.46 19.56 -6.95
CA ASP A 4 -2.48 20.13 -7.89
C ASP A 4 -1.02 20.03 -7.39
N ASN A 5 -0.81 19.75 -6.10
CA ASN A 5 0.52 19.68 -5.49
C ASN A 5 0.84 18.30 -4.86
N ILE A 6 -0.02 17.31 -5.07
CA ILE A 6 0.13 15.96 -4.50
C ILE A 6 0.48 14.96 -5.61
N TYR A 7 1.55 14.21 -5.38
CA TYR A 7 2.10 13.20 -6.28
C TYR A 7 1.95 11.82 -5.64
N PHE A 8 1.18 10.96 -6.27
CA PHE A 8 0.81 9.64 -5.77
C PHE A 8 1.72 8.56 -6.34
N ILE A 9 2.30 7.74 -5.48
CA ILE A 9 2.95 6.49 -5.84
C ILE A 9 2.11 5.35 -5.28
N ASN A 10 1.52 4.55 -6.17
CA ASN A 10 0.74 3.36 -5.84
C ASN A 10 1.34 2.12 -6.53
N GLY A 11 0.81 0.94 -6.29
CA GLY A 11 1.19 -0.32 -6.90
C GLY A 11 1.58 -1.37 -5.87
N THR A 12 2.23 -2.44 -6.31
CA THR A 12 2.37 -3.65 -5.48
C THR A 12 3.36 -3.46 -4.32
N ALA A 13 3.25 -4.35 -3.33
CA ALA A 13 4.31 -4.52 -2.34
C ALA A 13 5.65 -4.81 -3.05
N TYR A 14 6.75 -4.43 -2.40
CA TYR A 14 8.11 -4.59 -2.91
C TYR A 14 8.46 -3.79 -4.17
N ALA A 15 7.60 -2.93 -4.70
CA ALA A 15 7.93 -2.16 -5.90
C ALA A 15 8.92 -1.00 -5.66
N GLY A 16 9.15 -0.62 -4.38
CA GLY A 16 10.06 0.46 -4.00
C GLY A 16 9.38 1.81 -3.74
N LYS A 17 8.05 1.82 -3.57
CA LYS A 17 7.23 3.02 -3.38
C LYS A 17 7.74 3.94 -2.26
N SER A 18 7.84 3.41 -1.03
CA SER A 18 8.24 4.19 0.15
C SER A 18 9.65 4.77 0.01
N THR A 19 10.55 4.07 -0.67
CA THR A 19 11.89 4.59 -0.98
C THR A 19 11.82 5.80 -1.91
N MET A 20 11.01 5.74 -2.96
CA MET A 20 10.86 6.85 -3.91
C MET A 20 10.19 8.06 -3.26
N VAL A 21 9.14 7.84 -2.45
CA VAL A 21 8.45 8.92 -1.71
C VAL A 21 9.43 9.71 -0.83
N LYS A 22 10.28 9.01 -0.06
CA LYS A 22 11.31 9.65 0.78
C LYS A 22 12.28 10.49 -0.04
N LEU A 23 12.87 9.90 -1.08
CA LEU A 23 13.87 10.57 -1.90
C LEU A 23 13.31 11.78 -2.66
N LEU A 24 12.06 11.69 -3.13
CA LEU A 24 11.39 12.82 -3.77
C LEU A 24 11.16 13.96 -2.78
N ALA A 25 10.65 13.66 -1.59
CA ALA A 25 10.43 14.68 -0.55
C ALA A 25 11.74 15.37 -0.17
N GLU A 26 12.82 14.60 0.05
CA GLU A 26 14.16 15.13 0.32
C GLU A 26 14.67 16.02 -0.82
N LYS A 27 14.61 15.53 -2.07
CA LYS A 27 15.16 16.23 -3.24
C LYS A 27 14.39 17.49 -3.62
N HIS A 28 13.08 17.48 -3.46
CA HIS A 28 12.20 18.59 -3.84
C HIS A 28 11.76 19.48 -2.67
N ASN A 29 12.32 19.27 -1.47
CA ASN A 29 11.92 19.97 -0.24
C ASN A 29 10.39 19.86 0.02
N GLY A 30 9.85 18.67 -0.26
CA GLY A 30 8.44 18.32 -0.15
C GLY A 30 8.09 17.67 1.19
N ILE A 31 6.86 17.19 1.27
CA ILE A 31 6.32 16.42 2.40
C ILE A 31 6.23 14.96 1.98
N ALA A 32 6.71 14.05 2.82
CA ALA A 32 6.56 12.60 2.61
C ALA A 32 5.37 12.07 3.43
N CYS A 33 4.39 11.50 2.75
CA CYS A 33 3.36 10.65 3.33
C CYS A 33 3.76 9.19 3.06
N GLU A 34 4.47 8.59 4.01
CA GLU A 34 4.94 7.19 3.93
C GLU A 34 3.80 6.20 4.15
N GLU A 35 4.06 4.90 3.93
CA GLU A 35 3.09 3.82 4.17
C GLU A 35 2.39 3.97 5.54
N ASN A 36 1.06 3.86 5.52
CA ASN A 36 0.20 3.99 6.70
C ASN A 36 0.32 5.31 7.48
N TYR A 37 0.60 6.44 6.82
CA TYR A 37 0.61 7.77 7.48
C TYR A 37 -0.71 8.16 8.19
N HIS A 38 -1.82 7.49 7.84
CA HIS A 38 -3.12 7.61 8.52
C HIS A 38 -3.16 6.92 9.90
N ASP A 39 -2.14 6.14 10.29
CA ASP A 39 -2.07 5.46 11.59
C ASP A 39 -2.18 6.43 12.78
N SER A 40 -1.79 7.69 12.57
CA SER A 40 -1.97 8.77 13.56
C SER A 40 -3.43 9.00 13.96
N LEU A 41 -4.40 8.57 13.14
CA LEU A 41 -5.84 8.70 13.39
C LEU A 41 -6.46 7.42 13.98
N MET A 42 -5.75 6.30 14.00
CA MET A 42 -6.31 4.97 14.31
C MET A 42 -6.85 4.83 15.74
N ALA A 43 -6.23 5.53 16.69
CA ALA A 43 -6.61 5.44 18.11
C ALA A 43 -8.04 5.95 18.36
N ASP A 44 -8.49 6.94 17.59
CA ASP A 44 -9.76 7.64 17.80
C ASP A 44 -10.89 7.18 16.87
N LEU A 45 -10.66 6.14 16.05
CA LEU A 45 -11.67 5.64 15.12
C LEU A 45 -12.81 4.90 15.83
N ASP A 46 -14.04 5.25 15.47
CA ASP A 46 -15.24 4.52 15.87
C ASP A 46 -15.36 3.23 15.04
N LYS A 47 -15.44 2.08 15.73
CA LYS A 47 -15.58 0.76 15.11
C LYS A 47 -16.87 0.57 14.29
N SER A 48 -17.90 1.38 14.56
CA SER A 48 -19.14 1.36 13.80
C SER A 48 -19.01 2.06 12.44
N GLU A 49 -18.07 3.01 12.34
CA GLU A 49 -17.77 3.74 11.09
C GLU A 49 -16.60 3.10 10.32
N PHE A 50 -15.59 2.59 11.03
CA PHE A 50 -14.36 2.01 10.45
C PHE A 50 -14.12 0.56 10.92
N PRO A 51 -15.07 -0.37 10.71
CA PRO A 51 -15.01 -1.72 11.27
C PRO A 51 -13.80 -2.55 10.80
N SER A 52 -13.27 -2.28 9.60
CA SER A 52 -12.16 -3.05 9.03
C SER A 52 -10.83 -2.63 9.63
N LEU A 53 -10.58 -1.31 9.73
CA LEU A 53 -9.38 -0.75 10.34
C LEU A 53 -9.34 -1.00 11.85
N THR A 54 -10.48 -0.93 12.53
CA THR A 54 -10.52 -1.21 13.97
C THR A 54 -10.51 -2.70 14.29
N TYR A 55 -10.67 -3.60 13.30
CA TYR A 55 -10.74 -5.04 13.55
C TYR A 55 -9.54 -5.57 14.32
N THR A 56 -8.31 -5.29 13.87
CA THR A 56 -7.08 -5.81 14.52
C THR A 56 -6.78 -5.10 15.84
N ARG A 57 -7.18 -3.83 15.97
CA ARG A 57 -7.08 -3.05 17.22
C ARG A 57 -7.96 -3.65 18.32
N ASP A 58 -9.17 -4.05 17.96
CA ASP A 58 -10.21 -4.54 18.88
C ASP A 58 -10.25 -6.08 18.94
N LEU A 59 -9.27 -6.76 18.33
CA LEU A 59 -9.21 -8.21 18.22
C LEU A 59 -8.90 -8.85 19.57
N GLU A 60 -9.82 -9.66 20.07
CA GLU A 60 -9.61 -10.42 21.32
C GLU A 60 -8.74 -11.66 21.10
N ASN A 61 -8.86 -12.31 19.93
CA ASN A 61 -8.14 -13.54 19.62
C ASN A 61 -7.51 -13.50 18.22
N TRP A 62 -6.18 -13.54 18.19
CA TRP A 62 -5.41 -13.58 16.95
C TRP A 62 -5.63 -14.84 16.11
N SER A 63 -6.09 -15.95 16.71
CA SER A 63 -6.49 -17.14 15.95
C SER A 63 -7.63 -16.83 14.97
N ASP A 64 -8.55 -15.94 15.31
CA ASP A 64 -9.66 -15.56 14.42
C ASP A 64 -9.14 -14.83 13.18
N PHE A 65 -8.03 -14.10 13.31
CA PHE A 65 -7.40 -13.44 12.17
C PHE A 65 -6.68 -14.42 11.26
N ILE A 66 -5.80 -15.26 11.82
CA ILE A 66 -4.94 -16.15 11.03
C ILE A 66 -5.71 -17.33 10.41
N ARG A 67 -6.89 -17.67 10.93
CA ARG A 67 -7.76 -18.75 10.43
C ARG A 67 -8.77 -18.29 9.39
N ARG A 68 -8.83 -16.99 9.06
CA ARG A 68 -9.70 -16.49 7.99
C ARG A 68 -9.52 -17.32 6.72
N THR A 69 -10.63 -17.61 6.08
CA THR A 69 -10.63 -18.12 4.71
C THR A 69 -10.09 -17.05 3.76
N PRO A 70 -9.61 -17.44 2.56
CA PRO A 70 -9.16 -16.48 1.55
C PRO A 70 -10.24 -15.46 1.16
N ASP A 71 -11.53 -15.83 1.15
CA ASP A 71 -12.63 -14.90 0.88
C ASP A 71 -12.80 -13.86 1.99
N GLU A 72 -12.78 -14.29 3.26
CA GLU A 72 -12.91 -13.39 4.42
C GLU A 72 -11.71 -12.43 4.53
N TYR A 73 -10.51 -12.93 4.24
CA TYR A 73 -9.31 -12.11 4.25
C TYR A 73 -9.34 -11.06 3.13
N GLU A 74 -9.73 -11.46 1.91
CA GLU A 74 -9.89 -10.53 0.79
C GLU A 74 -10.97 -9.47 1.09
N ALA A 75 -12.11 -9.87 1.64
CA ALA A 75 -13.18 -8.94 2.02
C ALA A 75 -12.70 -7.92 3.08
N TRP A 76 -11.94 -8.38 4.08
CA TRP A 76 -11.34 -7.51 5.08
C TRP A 76 -10.33 -6.53 4.46
N ILE A 77 -9.43 -6.99 3.58
CA ILE A 77 -8.47 -6.12 2.88
C ILE A 77 -9.18 -5.06 2.04
N LYS A 78 -10.23 -5.42 1.28
CA LYS A 78 -11.03 -4.45 0.52
C LYS A 78 -11.77 -3.46 1.42
N GLY A 79 -12.17 -3.89 2.61
CA GLY A 79 -12.74 -3.02 3.64
C GLY A 79 -11.71 -2.00 4.13
N CYS A 80 -10.52 -2.47 4.51
CA CYS A 80 -9.41 -1.61 4.92
C CYS A 80 -9.01 -0.62 3.82
N GLU A 81 -8.91 -1.03 2.56
CA GLU A 81 -8.58 -0.14 1.44
C GLU A 81 -9.57 1.03 1.31
N LYS A 82 -10.87 0.76 1.42
CA LYS A 82 -11.92 1.79 1.39
C LYS A 82 -11.84 2.73 2.58
N GLU A 83 -11.67 2.18 3.77
CA GLU A 83 -11.60 2.94 5.02
C GLU A 83 -10.31 3.80 5.08
N CYS A 84 -9.16 3.24 4.70
CA CYS A 84 -7.89 3.97 4.52
C CYS A 84 -8.08 5.13 3.55
N THR A 85 -8.71 4.88 2.39
CA THR A 85 -8.95 5.92 1.39
C THR A 85 -9.68 7.13 1.98
N ILE A 86 -10.68 6.92 2.85
CA ILE A 86 -11.40 8.02 3.52
C ILE A 86 -10.44 8.83 4.40
N LEU A 87 -9.60 8.17 5.20
CA LEU A 87 -8.66 8.83 6.11
C LEU A 87 -7.54 9.55 5.35
N GLU A 88 -6.98 8.90 4.33
CA GLU A 88 -5.98 9.47 3.44
C GLU A 88 -6.50 10.76 2.80
N LEU A 89 -7.69 10.75 2.19
CA LEU A 89 -8.27 11.93 1.56
C LEU A 89 -8.46 13.11 2.54
N ARG A 90 -8.84 12.84 3.80
CA ARG A 90 -8.96 13.88 4.85
C ARG A 90 -7.60 14.51 5.16
N ILE A 91 -6.55 13.70 5.30
CA ILE A 91 -5.20 14.21 5.56
C ILE A 91 -4.69 15.01 4.37
N LEU A 92 -4.87 14.47 3.15
CA LEU A 92 -4.41 15.09 1.92
C LEU A 92 -5.13 16.42 1.64
N GLU A 93 -6.40 16.56 2.02
CA GLU A 93 -7.11 17.84 1.95
C GLU A 93 -6.39 18.94 2.75
N GLU A 94 -5.95 18.66 3.98
CA GLU A 94 -5.21 19.63 4.78
C GLU A 94 -3.78 19.87 4.25
N LEU A 95 -3.09 18.83 3.79
CA LEU A 95 -1.75 18.96 3.21
C LEU A 95 -1.77 19.74 1.88
N SER A 96 -2.82 19.59 1.08
CA SER A 96 -2.95 20.28 -0.21
C SER A 96 -2.96 21.80 -0.07
N LYS A 97 -3.40 22.33 1.08
CA LYS A 97 -3.44 23.77 1.39
C LYS A 97 -2.05 24.35 1.64
N GLN A 98 -1.02 23.50 1.79
CA GLN A 98 0.35 23.95 2.00
C GLN A 98 1.04 24.23 0.67
N ASP A 99 1.88 25.26 0.63
CA ASP A 99 2.69 25.60 -0.56
C ASP A 99 3.94 24.71 -0.68
N LYS A 100 3.72 23.39 -0.65
CA LYS A 100 4.74 22.36 -0.81
C LYS A 100 4.22 21.22 -1.67
N LYS A 101 5.14 20.56 -2.38
CA LYS A 101 4.84 19.28 -3.03
C LYS A 101 4.67 18.21 -1.96
N VAL A 102 3.67 17.36 -2.11
CA VAL A 102 3.40 16.22 -1.22
C VAL A 102 3.61 14.94 -2.03
N PHE A 103 4.39 14.01 -1.52
CA PHE A 103 4.64 12.71 -2.16
C PHE A 103 4.02 11.63 -1.28
N VAL A 104 3.17 10.79 -1.87
CA VAL A 104 2.29 9.88 -1.13
C VAL A 104 2.54 8.44 -1.53
N ASP A 105 2.85 7.60 -0.56
CA ASP A 105 2.80 6.14 -0.68
C ASP A 105 1.39 5.70 -0.29
N THR A 106 0.61 5.22 -1.26
CA THR A 106 -0.82 5.01 -1.09
C THR A 106 -1.29 3.67 -1.63
N ASN A 107 -2.42 3.21 -1.12
CA ASN A 107 -3.23 2.14 -1.71
C ASN A 107 -4.61 2.66 -2.17
N ILE A 108 -4.82 3.98 -2.33
CA ILE A 108 -6.08 4.53 -2.85
C ILE A 108 -6.42 3.89 -4.21
N PRO A 109 -7.64 3.37 -4.42
CA PRO A 109 -8.04 2.74 -5.67
C PRO A 109 -7.79 3.59 -6.91
N VAL A 110 -7.41 2.94 -8.02
CA VAL A 110 -7.02 3.62 -9.27
C VAL A 110 -8.16 4.43 -9.91
N ASP A 111 -9.42 4.04 -9.69
CA ASP A 111 -10.60 4.80 -10.10
C ASP A 111 -10.73 6.10 -9.30
N VAL A 112 -10.55 6.04 -7.98
CA VAL A 112 -10.52 7.24 -7.13
C VAL A 112 -9.37 8.17 -7.51
N LEU A 113 -8.17 7.62 -7.78
CA LEU A 113 -7.01 8.42 -8.21
C LEU A 113 -7.28 9.22 -9.49
N ARG A 114 -8.05 8.68 -10.45
CA ARG A 114 -8.44 9.39 -11.68
C ARG A 114 -9.34 10.59 -11.41
N GLU A 115 -10.15 10.53 -10.37
CA GLU A 115 -11.08 11.60 -10.03
C GLU A 115 -10.39 12.76 -9.31
N ILE A 116 -9.32 12.46 -8.55
CA ILE A 116 -8.68 13.41 -7.62
C ILE A 116 -7.32 13.93 -8.08
N SER A 117 -6.77 13.43 -9.18
CA SER A 117 -5.41 13.75 -9.60
C SER A 117 -5.28 13.87 -11.12
N ASP A 118 -4.23 14.57 -11.56
CA ASP A 118 -3.77 14.52 -12.95
C ASP A 118 -3.02 13.21 -13.24
N GLU A 119 -3.04 12.77 -14.50
CA GLU A 119 -2.34 11.55 -14.93
C GLU A 119 -0.82 11.66 -14.64
N GLU A 120 -0.25 12.85 -14.85
CA GLU A 120 1.16 13.15 -14.56
C GLU A 120 1.48 13.22 -13.07
N HIS A 121 0.48 13.16 -12.19
CA HIS A 121 0.66 13.16 -10.73
C HIS A 121 0.43 11.78 -10.11
N VAL A 122 0.22 10.75 -10.92
CA VAL A 122 0.04 9.37 -10.45
C VAL A 122 1.04 8.45 -11.14
N LEU A 123 1.79 7.71 -10.33
CA LEU A 123 2.71 6.69 -10.78
C LEU A 123 2.36 5.34 -10.13
N ILE A 124 2.36 4.30 -10.96
CA ILE A 124 2.19 2.92 -10.54
C ILE A 124 3.55 2.22 -10.58
N MET A 125 3.99 1.67 -9.45
CA MET A 125 5.20 0.87 -9.37
C MET A 125 4.85 -0.60 -9.11
N LEU A 126 5.36 -1.52 -9.92
CA LEU A 126 5.02 -2.94 -9.85
C LEU A 126 6.23 -3.84 -9.69
N ALA A 127 6.20 -4.75 -8.73
CA ALA A 127 7.12 -5.86 -8.59
C ALA A 127 6.48 -7.17 -9.09
N ALA A 128 7.27 -8.21 -9.32
CA ALA A 128 6.73 -9.50 -9.73
C ALA A 128 5.68 -10.01 -8.70
N PRO A 129 4.51 -10.49 -9.15
CA PRO A 129 3.36 -10.77 -8.27
C PRO A 129 3.63 -11.88 -7.24
N ASP A 130 4.57 -12.77 -7.52
CA ASP A 130 4.96 -13.91 -6.66
C ASP A 130 5.90 -13.51 -5.52
N ILE A 131 6.56 -12.34 -5.61
CA ILE A 131 7.58 -11.94 -4.63
C ILE A 131 7.02 -11.79 -3.22
N SER A 132 5.77 -11.32 -3.10
CA SER A 132 5.13 -11.10 -1.81
C SER A 132 4.72 -12.42 -1.17
N VAL A 133 4.17 -13.35 -1.94
CA VAL A 133 3.75 -14.68 -1.48
C VAL A 133 4.95 -15.51 -1.03
N THR A 134 6.05 -15.46 -1.79
CA THR A 134 7.25 -16.26 -1.53
C THR A 134 8.05 -15.74 -0.35
N ARG A 135 8.19 -14.41 -0.22
CA ARG A 135 9.09 -13.79 0.77
C ARG A 135 8.39 -13.28 2.03
N PHE A 136 7.07 -13.44 2.17
CA PHE A 136 6.33 -12.90 3.33
C PHE A 136 6.89 -13.40 4.67
N PHE A 137 7.14 -14.71 4.79
CA PHE A 137 7.59 -15.34 6.03
C PHE A 137 9.11 -15.24 6.25
N GLU A 138 9.87 -14.85 5.23
CA GLU A 138 11.33 -14.65 5.31
C GLU A 138 11.69 -13.26 5.85
N ARG A 139 10.70 -12.37 5.95
CA ARG A 139 10.91 -10.97 6.31
C ARG A 139 11.17 -10.78 7.81
N PRO A 140 12.22 -10.05 8.22
CA PRO A 140 12.54 -9.85 9.63
C PRO A 140 11.60 -8.86 10.35
N ASP A 141 10.65 -8.27 9.64
CA ASP A 141 9.67 -7.33 10.17
C ASP A 141 8.88 -7.94 11.34
N LYS A 142 8.81 -7.20 12.45
CA LYS A 142 8.21 -7.69 13.71
C LYS A 142 6.77 -8.18 13.52
N GLU A 143 5.96 -7.47 12.74
CA GLU A 143 4.56 -7.82 12.50
C GLU A 143 4.42 -9.12 11.70
N LYS A 144 5.24 -9.28 10.65
CA LYS A 144 5.22 -10.49 9.80
C LYS A 144 5.74 -11.70 10.56
N GLN A 145 6.79 -11.51 11.36
CA GLN A 145 7.30 -12.55 12.24
C GLN A 145 6.29 -12.90 13.34
N PHE A 146 5.58 -11.91 13.89
CA PHE A 146 4.51 -12.16 14.86
C PHE A 146 3.41 -13.05 14.25
N LEU A 147 2.90 -12.71 13.06
CA LEU A 147 1.91 -13.54 12.36
C LEU A 147 2.45 -14.94 12.05
N TYR A 148 3.70 -15.04 11.61
CA TYR A 148 4.34 -16.33 11.34
C TYR A 148 4.43 -17.21 12.58
N GLN A 149 4.83 -16.63 13.73
CA GLN A 149 4.91 -17.35 15.00
C GLN A 149 3.54 -17.79 15.51
N LEU A 150 2.46 -17.05 15.21
CA LEU A 150 1.10 -17.48 15.52
C LEU A 150 0.69 -18.69 14.67
N LEU A 151 0.94 -18.65 13.36
CA LEU A 151 0.65 -19.76 12.45
C LEU A 151 1.40 -21.04 12.85
N LEU A 152 2.63 -20.92 13.33
CA LEU A 152 3.43 -22.06 13.80
C LEU A 152 2.90 -22.71 15.09
N LYS A 153 2.04 -22.01 15.85
CA LYS A 153 1.44 -22.51 17.10
C LYS A 153 0.09 -23.20 16.89
N GLU A 154 -0.46 -23.18 15.69
CA GLU A 154 -1.70 -23.88 15.36
C GLU A 154 -1.53 -25.40 15.46
N ASP A 155 -2.63 -26.14 15.64
CA ASP A 155 -2.59 -27.61 15.74
C ASP A 155 -2.05 -28.26 14.46
N GLU A 156 -2.33 -27.65 13.30
CA GLU A 156 -1.83 -28.07 11.99
C GLU A 156 -1.06 -26.92 11.27
N PRO A 157 0.18 -26.59 11.69
CA PRO A 157 0.90 -25.40 11.22
C PRO A 157 1.06 -25.32 9.69
N ASN A 158 1.35 -26.45 9.04
CA ASN A 158 1.53 -26.50 7.59
C ASN A 158 0.25 -26.11 6.84
N LYS A 159 -0.93 -26.53 7.36
CA LYS A 159 -2.22 -26.15 6.77
C LYS A 159 -2.53 -24.69 7.01
N ALA A 160 -2.25 -24.16 8.21
CA ALA A 160 -2.46 -22.75 8.53
C ALA A 160 -1.59 -21.83 7.66
N ILE A 161 -0.30 -22.17 7.49
CA ILE A 161 0.62 -21.44 6.62
C ILE A 161 0.16 -21.49 5.17
N GLU A 162 -0.28 -22.64 4.67
CA GLU A 162 -0.75 -22.76 3.29
C GLU A 162 -2.06 -21.99 3.05
N ASN A 163 -2.98 -22.01 4.01
CA ASN A 163 -4.17 -21.15 3.98
C ASN A 163 -3.80 -19.67 3.90
N PHE A 164 -2.87 -19.22 4.75
CA PHE A 164 -2.43 -17.83 4.74
C PHE A 164 -1.71 -17.46 3.43
N ARG A 165 -0.95 -18.38 2.82
CA ARG A 165 -0.39 -18.18 1.47
C ARG A 165 -1.47 -18.01 0.42
N GLU A 166 -2.57 -18.76 0.50
CA GLU A 166 -3.69 -18.59 -0.42
C GLU A 166 -4.34 -17.21 -0.25
N CYS A 167 -4.51 -16.73 0.99
CA CYS A 167 -4.93 -15.36 1.25
C CYS A 167 -4.00 -14.35 0.54
N LEU A 168 -2.67 -14.51 0.68
CA LEU A 168 -1.69 -13.66 0.01
C LEU A 168 -1.74 -13.76 -1.52
N ARG A 169 -1.92 -14.95 -2.09
CA ARG A 169 -2.06 -15.14 -3.56
C ARG A 169 -3.28 -14.42 -4.09
N ARG A 170 -4.38 -14.44 -3.35
CA ARG A 170 -5.64 -13.82 -3.76
C ARG A 170 -5.53 -12.30 -3.79
N ILE A 171 -4.95 -11.69 -2.76
CA ILE A 171 -4.76 -10.23 -2.74
C ILE A 171 -3.68 -9.75 -3.72
N ASN A 172 -2.71 -10.61 -4.06
CA ASN A 172 -1.68 -10.34 -5.08
C ASN A 172 -2.00 -11.05 -6.41
N SER A 173 -3.29 -11.26 -6.70
CA SER A 173 -3.71 -11.99 -7.89
C SER A 173 -3.25 -11.28 -9.16
N LYS A 174 -3.17 -12.05 -10.26
CA LYS A 174 -2.92 -11.48 -11.58
C LYS A 174 -3.97 -10.42 -11.94
N GLU A 175 -5.21 -10.59 -11.52
CA GLU A 175 -6.28 -9.60 -11.75
C GLU A 175 -5.94 -8.26 -11.09
N ASN A 176 -5.56 -8.26 -9.80
CA ASN A 176 -5.17 -7.04 -9.10
C ASN A 176 -3.91 -6.41 -9.71
N TYR A 177 -2.95 -7.24 -10.12
CA TYR A 177 -1.76 -6.79 -10.83
C TYR A 177 -2.09 -6.13 -12.17
N ASP A 178 -2.92 -6.78 -12.97
CA ASP A 178 -3.34 -6.30 -14.29
C ASP A 178 -4.23 -5.06 -14.18
N ASN A 179 -4.99 -4.88 -13.11
CA ASN A 179 -5.73 -3.65 -12.82
C ASN A 179 -4.80 -2.45 -12.66
N PHE A 180 -3.66 -2.62 -11.98
CA PHE A 180 -2.63 -1.59 -11.90
C PHE A 180 -1.90 -1.39 -13.23
N LEU A 181 -1.46 -2.48 -13.86
CA LEU A 181 -0.70 -2.44 -15.11
C LEU A 181 -1.47 -1.77 -16.24
N ASN A 182 -2.78 -2.03 -16.31
CA ASN A 182 -3.67 -1.48 -17.33
C ASN A 182 -4.50 -0.29 -16.80
N SER A 183 -4.06 0.32 -15.69
CA SER A 183 -4.75 1.47 -15.09
C SER A 183 -4.77 2.69 -16.02
N GLY A 184 -3.83 2.79 -16.97
CA GLY A 184 -3.68 3.93 -17.86
C GLY A 184 -2.81 5.05 -17.29
N PHE A 185 -2.33 4.92 -16.05
CA PHE A 185 -1.29 5.77 -15.49
C PHE A 185 0.10 5.34 -15.94
N ASN A 186 1.11 6.18 -15.69
CA ASN A 186 2.50 5.80 -15.88
C ASN A 186 2.85 4.59 -14.99
N VAL A 187 3.47 3.57 -15.58
CA VAL A 187 3.88 2.34 -14.88
C VAL A 187 5.39 2.16 -14.93
N ILE A 188 6.01 1.95 -13.77
CA ILE A 188 7.41 1.52 -13.64
C ILE A 188 7.45 0.11 -13.04
N LEU A 189 7.92 -0.85 -13.83
CA LEU A 189 8.21 -2.19 -13.32
C LEU A 189 9.49 -2.15 -12.49
N ARG A 190 9.58 -2.94 -11.42
CA ARG A 190 10.80 -3.13 -10.64
C ARG A 190 11.83 -3.87 -11.48
N ASP A 191 13.08 -3.42 -11.39
CA ASP A 191 14.23 -4.05 -12.04
C ASP A 191 15.41 -4.02 -11.08
N GLU A 192 15.92 -5.18 -10.71
CA GLU A 192 17.03 -5.33 -9.77
C GLU A 192 18.38 -4.86 -10.33
N LYS A 193 18.46 -4.60 -11.65
CA LYS A 193 19.67 -4.06 -12.29
C LYS A 193 19.77 -2.54 -12.20
N ARG A 194 18.65 -1.85 -11.92
CA ARG A 194 18.61 -0.39 -11.80
C ARG A 194 19.06 0.06 -10.42
N THR A 195 19.86 1.11 -10.36
CA THR A 195 20.17 1.76 -9.09
C THR A 195 18.97 2.54 -8.57
N ILE A 196 19.06 2.95 -7.31
CA ILE A 196 18.05 3.79 -6.66
C ILE A 196 17.95 5.14 -7.38
N GLU A 197 19.09 5.72 -7.76
CA GLU A 197 19.18 7.01 -8.45
C GLU A 197 18.60 6.93 -9.87
N GLU A 198 18.87 5.86 -10.61
CA GLU A 198 18.27 5.64 -11.93
C GLU A 198 16.76 5.50 -11.84
N THR A 199 16.25 4.81 -10.81
CA THR A 199 14.82 4.69 -10.57
C THR A 199 14.21 6.04 -10.21
N LEU A 200 14.86 6.82 -9.34
CA LEU A 200 14.40 8.17 -8.97
C LEU A 200 14.29 9.09 -10.19
N LEU A 201 15.25 9.05 -11.12
CA LEU A 201 15.19 9.84 -12.36
C LEU A 201 14.00 9.46 -13.25
N LEU A 202 13.66 8.17 -13.34
CA LEU A 202 12.47 7.72 -14.08
C LEU A 202 11.18 8.21 -13.42
N VAL A 203 11.13 8.16 -12.09
CA VAL A 203 9.98 8.64 -11.31
C VAL A 203 9.80 10.15 -11.47
N GLU A 204 10.88 10.94 -11.35
CA GLU A 204 10.84 12.38 -11.58
C GLU A 204 10.38 12.72 -13.00
N LYS A 205 10.83 11.96 -14.00
CA LYS A 205 10.41 12.15 -15.38
C LYS A 205 8.92 11.85 -15.55
N ALA A 206 8.42 10.78 -14.94
CA ALA A 206 7.00 10.42 -14.98
C ALA A 206 6.12 11.50 -14.32
N PHE A 207 6.65 12.17 -13.30
CA PHE A 207 5.97 13.28 -12.61
C PHE A 207 6.20 14.68 -13.23
N GLY A 208 6.95 14.79 -14.34
CA GLY A 208 7.29 16.09 -14.91
C GLY A 208 8.17 16.96 -14.01
N LEU A 209 8.90 16.36 -13.07
CA LEU A 209 9.75 17.04 -12.07
C LEU A 209 11.22 17.18 -12.49
N THR A 210 11.59 16.65 -13.66
CA THR A 210 12.93 16.85 -14.24
C THR A 210 13.12 18.30 -14.66
N LYS A 211 14.17 18.95 -14.13
CA LYS A 211 14.64 20.26 -14.58
C LYS A 211 15.26 20.19 -15.98
#